data_AF-A0A5J5K3L1-F1
#
_entry.id   AF-A0A5J5K3L1-F1
#
_cell.length_a   1.000
_cell.length_b   1.000
_cell.length_c   1.000
_cell.angle_alpha   90.00
_cell.angle_beta   90.00
_cell.angle_gamma   90.00
#
_symmetry.space_group_name_H-M   'P 1'
#
loop_
_entity.id
_entity.type
_entity.pdbx_description
1 polymer ?
#
loop_
_entity_poly.entity_id
_entity_poly.type
_entity_poly.pdbx_seq_one_letter_code
_entity_poly.pdbx_strand_id
1 'polypeptide(L)'
;MNDEIAALSQVATWPNADRRTRIVLANQLTAAGLDTEGYEFFSDLSSRTPGDGLLLALAGAFQSRLDGQAEAAIAKLDTATSLDLGLPHYYRGISLAGLPGCAGRAETVVADLEFVLMVKDQFPPGFMRPVHAALSRAYDLLGRTEEAARARGRAGHPITDHLITDHWASPEDGFRFVPRRMVEHAPGVHVAQGYDFADIGFVVTGTGVVAVDAGSTPEHASAALREFRKITDLPLTHVILTHAHWDHVGGLDAFTAGGAEVIAQANFPHELALQNSGPPPLGYYLPRGHDRRSQVEPDRLVQDVEKLTIGGVDFTLIPIPGGETEDGLVIHLPSLEVAFTGDMCMPYLGAPTLAEGSPQGLFRAMREVMDLRPRKLIHGHPALTENYTIEAFPGLLAALRDLERVITAGISDGLTLAEILRLNHLPESLKDHPVSVMPYLVTRDNFIQRVHRQQTGYWHRSGEGVERFTSAELSAALDLLSGRSAATFATAGLELARRGEHPLALHIVDLGLVSHPGAPELVGLRQSLLQSMVARNQLLNPFKFMHYASLAGLELEPAD
;
A
#
# COMPACT_ATOMS: atom_id res chain seq x y z
N MET A 1 14.24 16.33 -9.12
CA MET A 1 13.66 15.92 -7.82
C MET A 1 12.37 15.16 -8.11
N ASN A 2 12.14 14.02 -7.45
CA ASN A 2 10.93 13.22 -7.60
C ASN A 2 9.69 14.03 -7.14
N ASP A 3 8.63 14.11 -7.97
CA ASP A 3 7.42 14.89 -7.67
C ASP A 3 6.76 14.47 -6.35
N GLU A 4 6.80 13.17 -6.04
CA GLU A 4 6.26 12.60 -4.82
C GLU A 4 7.03 13.07 -3.57
N ILE A 5 8.37 13.07 -3.64
CA ILE A 5 9.23 13.65 -2.58
C ILE A 5 8.97 15.15 -2.46
N ALA A 6 8.84 15.87 -3.58
CA ALA A 6 8.57 17.30 -3.56
C ALA A 6 7.24 17.61 -2.85
N ALA A 7 6.18 16.87 -3.15
CA ALA A 7 4.88 17.02 -2.50
C ALA A 7 4.96 16.69 -1.01
N LEU A 8 5.56 15.56 -0.64
CA LEU A 8 5.75 15.17 0.75
C LEU A 8 6.61 16.17 1.54
N SER A 9 7.69 16.68 0.95
CA SER A 9 8.53 17.73 1.56
C SER A 9 7.73 18.98 1.82
N GLN A 10 6.91 19.43 0.85
CA GLN A 10 6.04 20.59 1.04
C GLN A 10 5.06 20.36 2.20
N VAL A 11 4.35 19.23 2.20
CA VAL A 11 3.34 18.95 3.23
C VAL A 11 3.96 18.73 4.61
N ALA A 12 5.13 18.08 4.69
CA ALA A 12 5.82 17.85 5.96
C ALA A 12 6.25 19.14 6.67
N THR A 13 6.33 20.27 5.96
CA THR A 13 6.61 21.58 6.57
C THR A 13 5.37 22.28 7.14
N TRP A 14 4.16 21.76 6.90
CA TRP A 14 2.94 22.38 7.42
C TRP A 14 2.90 22.28 8.96
N PRO A 15 2.37 23.32 9.66
CA PRO A 15 2.36 23.35 11.12
C PRO A 15 1.62 22.16 11.77
N ASN A 16 0.63 21.62 11.08
CA ASN A 16 -0.20 20.50 11.51
C ASN A 16 0.08 19.20 10.73
N ALA A 17 1.21 19.10 10.04
CA ALA A 17 1.61 17.89 9.34
C ALA A 17 1.67 16.71 10.33
N ASP A 18 0.97 15.62 10.01
CA ASP A 18 0.94 14.45 10.87
C ASP A 18 2.30 13.72 10.90
N ARG A 19 2.48 12.86 11.92
CA ARG A 19 3.70 12.06 12.09
C ARG A 19 3.90 11.09 10.92
N ARG A 20 2.84 10.52 10.38
CA ARG A 20 2.88 9.53 9.29
C ARG A 20 3.48 10.12 8.02
N THR A 21 3.10 11.34 7.66
CA THR A 21 3.60 12.07 6.49
C THR A 21 5.12 12.27 6.57
N ARG A 22 5.63 12.66 7.75
CA ARG A 22 7.07 12.84 7.99
C ARG A 22 7.84 11.53 7.90
N ILE A 23 7.26 10.45 8.42
CA ILE A 23 7.83 9.10 8.35
C ILE A 23 7.84 8.57 6.90
N VAL A 24 6.76 8.76 6.16
CA VAL A 24 6.68 8.41 4.73
C VAL A 24 7.73 9.19 3.93
N LEU A 25 7.88 10.49 4.18
CA LEU A 25 8.92 11.32 3.54
C LEU A 25 10.33 10.80 3.86
N ALA A 26 10.61 10.51 5.13
CA ALA A 26 11.91 9.96 5.54
C ALA A 26 12.22 8.64 4.80
N ASN A 27 11.23 7.78 4.64
CA ASN A 27 11.38 6.54 3.87
C ASN A 27 11.61 6.80 2.37
N GLN A 28 10.88 7.74 1.76
CA GLN A 28 11.08 8.10 0.36
C GLN A 28 12.48 8.67 0.09
N LEU A 29 12.98 9.53 0.99
CA LEU A 29 14.33 10.08 0.91
C LEU A 29 15.39 8.99 1.08
N THR A 30 15.20 8.10 2.06
CA THR A 30 16.10 6.95 2.30
C THR A 30 16.14 6.00 1.10
N ALA A 31 14.98 5.64 0.54
CA ALA A 31 14.88 4.77 -0.63
C ALA A 31 15.45 5.42 -1.91
N ALA A 32 15.50 6.75 -1.96
CA ALA A 32 16.13 7.49 -3.04
C ALA A 32 17.64 7.75 -2.84
N GLY A 33 18.21 7.34 -1.71
CA GLY A 33 19.62 7.60 -1.37
C GLY A 33 19.93 9.08 -1.10
N LEU A 34 18.92 9.89 -0.76
CA LEU A 34 19.03 11.33 -0.53
C LEU A 34 19.34 11.61 0.95
N ASP A 35 20.41 11.01 1.46
CA ASP A 35 20.74 11.04 2.90
C ASP A 35 21.16 12.45 3.37
N THR A 36 21.84 13.21 2.51
CA THR A 36 22.26 14.59 2.83
C THR A 36 21.05 15.53 2.86
N GLU A 37 20.20 15.46 1.85
CA GLU A 37 18.98 16.27 1.76
C GLU A 37 18.00 15.93 2.89
N GLY A 38 17.88 14.64 3.25
CA GLY A 38 17.10 14.21 4.40
C GLY A 38 17.65 14.74 5.73
N TYR A 39 18.96 14.69 5.92
CA TYR A 39 19.61 15.28 7.10
C TYR A 39 19.33 16.78 7.21
N GLU A 40 19.54 17.53 6.12
CA GLU A 40 19.31 18.98 6.09
C GLU A 40 17.84 19.32 6.36
N PHE A 41 16.91 18.62 5.70
CA PHE A 41 15.47 18.86 5.84
C PHE A 41 14.98 18.62 7.28
N PHE A 42 15.29 17.46 7.86
CA PHE A 42 14.82 17.13 9.21
C PHE A 42 15.57 17.90 10.30
N SER A 43 16.83 18.30 10.07
CA SER A 43 17.55 19.19 10.99
C SER A 43 16.92 20.58 11.03
N ASP A 44 16.57 21.15 9.87
CA ASP A 44 15.87 22.43 9.79
C ASP A 44 14.50 22.34 10.48
N LEU A 45 13.70 21.32 10.16
CA LEU A 45 12.37 21.13 10.75
C LEU A 45 12.42 20.91 12.28
N SER A 46 13.41 20.14 12.76
CA SER A 46 13.67 19.94 14.19
C SER A 46 14.07 21.24 14.88
N SER A 47 14.89 22.09 14.24
CA SER A 47 15.28 23.39 14.81
C SER A 47 14.12 24.37 14.95
N ARG A 48 13.13 24.29 14.04
CA ARG A 48 11.89 25.07 14.07
C ARG A 48 10.86 24.54 15.07
N THR A 49 10.99 23.28 15.49
CA THR A 49 10.09 22.61 16.44
C THR A 49 10.86 21.96 17.60
N PRO A 50 11.52 22.75 18.48
CA PRO A 50 12.30 22.19 19.57
C PRO A 50 11.44 21.33 20.50
N GLY A 51 11.95 20.15 20.88
CA GLY A 51 11.26 19.21 21.76
C GLY A 51 10.46 18.11 21.04
N ASP A 52 10.31 18.17 19.72
CA ASP A 52 9.76 17.05 18.93
C ASP A 52 10.82 15.94 18.78
N GLY A 53 10.68 14.87 19.57
CA GLY A 53 11.64 13.76 19.59
C GLY A 53 11.69 12.99 18.27
N LEU A 54 10.57 12.90 17.54
CA LEU A 54 10.54 12.23 16.23
C LEU A 54 11.38 12.99 15.21
N LEU A 55 11.23 14.31 15.11
CA LEU A 55 12.01 15.11 14.15
C LEU A 55 13.51 15.04 14.44
N LEU A 56 13.89 15.11 15.72
CA LEU A 56 15.28 14.97 16.13
C LEU A 56 15.83 13.57 15.83
N ALA A 57 15.02 12.51 16.05
CA ALA A 57 15.38 11.15 15.73
C ALA A 57 15.58 10.95 14.21
N LEU A 58 14.71 11.52 13.38
CA LEU A 58 14.84 11.47 11.92
C LEU A 58 16.12 12.18 11.45
N ALA A 59 16.41 13.37 11.97
CA ALA A 59 17.65 14.08 11.68
C ALA A 59 18.88 13.26 12.09
N GLY A 60 18.87 12.67 13.29
CA GLY A 60 19.94 11.79 13.76
C GLY A 60 20.08 10.51 12.92
N ALA A 61 18.98 9.91 12.48
CA ALA A 61 18.99 8.72 11.63
C ALA A 61 19.65 8.99 10.28
N PHE A 62 19.28 10.08 9.59
CA PHE A 62 19.93 10.50 8.35
C PHE A 62 21.40 10.86 8.58
N GLN A 63 21.71 11.59 9.66
CA GLN A 63 23.09 11.94 9.98
C GLN A 63 23.97 10.70 10.18
N SER A 64 23.43 9.61 10.73
CA SER A 64 24.20 8.38 10.98
C SER A 64 24.68 7.71 9.68
N ARG A 65 24.05 8.05 8.54
CA ARG A 65 24.34 7.54 7.20
C ARG A 65 25.37 8.39 6.45
N LEU A 66 25.75 9.55 7.01
CA LEU A 66 26.76 10.43 6.43
C LEU A 66 28.17 10.07 6.93
N ASP A 67 29.14 10.08 6.02
CA ASP A 67 30.52 9.73 6.32
C ASP A 67 31.11 10.61 7.45
N GLY A 68 31.65 9.97 8.48
CA GLY A 68 32.32 10.64 9.60
C GLY A 68 31.38 11.35 10.59
N GLN A 69 30.06 11.16 10.51
CA GLN A 69 29.08 11.86 11.34
C GLN A 69 28.45 11.01 12.46
N ALA A 70 28.92 9.78 12.66
CA ALA A 70 28.31 8.79 13.55
C ALA A 70 28.18 9.27 15.02
N GLU A 71 29.21 9.88 15.61
CA GLU A 71 29.16 10.33 17.01
C GLU A 71 28.09 11.42 17.24
N ALA A 72 28.05 12.41 16.35
CA ALA A 72 27.06 13.48 16.42
C ALA A 72 25.64 12.96 16.19
N ALA A 73 25.47 11.99 15.29
CA ALA A 73 24.19 11.31 15.06
C ALA A 73 23.71 10.58 16.31
N ILE A 74 24.59 9.81 16.97
CA ILE A 74 24.26 9.07 18.21
C ILE A 74 23.82 10.02 19.32
N ALA A 75 24.53 11.14 19.51
CA ALA A 75 24.16 12.14 20.52
C ALA A 75 22.75 12.73 20.28
N LYS A 76 22.40 12.99 19.01
CA LYS A 76 21.04 13.43 18.65
C LYS A 76 20.00 12.36 18.92
N LEU A 77 20.27 11.10 18.57
CA LEU A 77 19.36 9.97 18.78
C LEU A 77 19.12 9.70 20.28
N ASP A 78 20.16 9.77 21.11
CA ASP A 78 20.01 9.65 22.56
C ASP A 78 19.13 10.76 23.14
N THR A 79 19.35 12.00 22.69
CA THR A 79 18.50 13.13 23.07
C THR A 79 17.05 12.93 22.61
N ALA A 80 16.84 12.41 21.41
CA ALA A 80 15.50 12.14 20.91
C ALA A 80 14.73 11.11 21.76
N THR A 81 15.40 10.06 22.22
CA THR A 81 14.78 9.04 23.09
C THR A 81 14.45 9.53 24.50
N SER A 82 15.07 10.61 24.97
CA SER A 82 14.72 11.22 26.25
C SER A 82 13.54 12.21 26.14
N LEU A 83 13.21 12.66 24.93
CA LEU A 83 12.07 13.54 24.66
C LEU A 83 10.77 12.76 24.49
N ASP A 84 10.79 11.67 23.72
CA ASP A 84 9.59 10.92 23.33
C ASP A 84 9.82 9.40 23.36
N LEU A 85 8.83 8.66 23.90
CA LEU A 85 8.76 7.20 23.79
C LEU A 85 8.19 6.78 22.42
N GLY A 86 8.56 5.59 21.95
CA GLY A 86 8.06 5.04 20.68
C GLY A 86 9.05 5.21 19.53
N LEU A 87 8.66 5.92 18.46
CA LEU A 87 9.44 6.05 17.22
C LEU A 87 10.90 6.50 17.40
N PRO A 88 11.27 7.38 18.34
CA PRO A 88 12.69 7.70 18.57
C PRO A 88 13.53 6.47 18.95
N HIS A 89 12.97 5.52 19.71
CA HIS A 89 13.65 4.29 20.11
C HIS A 89 13.85 3.37 18.90
N TYR A 90 12.84 3.28 18.02
CA TYR A 90 12.97 2.60 16.74
C TYR A 90 14.14 3.20 15.93
N TYR A 91 14.15 4.51 15.70
CA TYR A 91 15.19 5.13 14.88
C TYR A 91 16.58 5.04 15.52
N ARG A 92 16.71 5.15 16.85
CA ARG A 92 17.98 4.91 17.53
C ARG A 92 18.46 3.48 17.37
N GLY A 93 17.60 2.50 17.64
CA GLY A 93 17.92 1.08 17.52
C GLY A 93 18.34 0.70 16.10
N ILE A 94 17.59 1.12 15.08
CA ILE A 94 17.90 0.87 13.67
C ILE A 94 19.22 1.54 13.26
N SER A 95 19.42 2.81 13.63
CA SER A 95 20.63 3.56 13.25
C SER A 95 21.88 2.98 13.90
N LEU A 96 21.83 2.68 15.20
CA LEU A 96 22.92 2.02 15.91
C LEU A 96 23.24 0.66 15.28
N ALA A 97 22.22 -0.15 14.97
CA ALA A 97 22.41 -1.45 14.34
C ALA A 97 22.98 -1.39 12.91
N GLY A 98 22.87 -0.23 12.24
CA GLY A 98 23.46 0.02 10.93
C GLY A 98 24.93 0.43 11.00
N LEU A 99 25.42 0.89 12.16
CA LEU A 99 26.82 1.29 12.34
C LEU A 99 27.73 0.07 12.59
N PRO A 100 29.01 0.13 12.18
CA PRO A 100 29.97 -0.94 12.44
C PRO A 100 30.00 -1.35 13.91
N GLY A 101 29.84 -2.66 14.18
CA GLY A 101 29.84 -3.21 15.54
C GLY A 101 28.74 -2.65 16.46
N CYS A 102 27.63 -2.18 15.90
CA CYS A 102 26.58 -1.44 16.63
C CYS A 102 27.10 -0.21 17.41
N ALA A 103 28.22 0.37 16.97
CA ALA A 103 28.97 1.39 17.71
C ALA A 103 29.29 1.00 19.17
N GLY A 104 29.46 -0.30 19.45
CA GLY A 104 29.69 -0.82 20.81
C GLY A 104 28.47 -0.75 21.73
N ARG A 105 27.26 -0.56 21.18
CA ARG A 105 26.00 -0.41 21.94
C ARG A 105 24.96 -1.47 21.58
N ALA A 106 25.39 -2.70 21.36
CA ALA A 106 24.49 -3.80 20.98
C ALA A 106 23.39 -4.04 22.02
N GLU A 107 23.66 -3.87 23.31
CA GLU A 107 22.64 -3.96 24.37
C GLU A 107 21.59 -2.85 24.28
N THR A 108 21.97 -1.64 23.87
CA THR A 108 21.00 -0.55 23.63
C THR A 108 20.10 -0.88 22.45
N VAL A 109 20.68 -1.40 21.35
CA VAL A 109 19.91 -1.84 20.17
C VAL A 109 18.86 -2.87 20.58
N VAL A 110 19.27 -3.88 21.34
CA VAL A 110 18.35 -4.91 21.86
C VAL A 110 17.24 -4.29 22.69
N ALA A 111 17.58 -3.45 23.68
CA ALA A 111 16.59 -2.85 24.58
C ALA A 111 15.56 -2.01 23.82
N ASP A 112 16.00 -1.18 22.87
CA ASP A 112 15.11 -0.33 22.06
C ASP A 112 14.19 -1.17 21.17
N LEU A 113 14.73 -2.17 20.50
CA LEU A 113 14.01 -2.93 19.48
C LEU A 113 13.14 -4.03 20.07
N GLU A 114 13.51 -4.64 21.20
CA GLU A 114 12.61 -5.50 21.97
C GLU A 114 11.45 -4.69 22.57
N PHE A 115 11.68 -3.43 22.97
CA PHE A 115 10.60 -2.51 23.36
C PHE A 115 9.65 -2.27 22.18
N VAL A 116 10.17 -2.00 20.97
CA VAL A 116 9.33 -1.84 19.76
C VAL A 116 8.45 -3.07 19.52
N LEU A 117 9.02 -4.28 19.59
CA LEU A 117 8.24 -5.52 19.42
C LEU A 117 7.17 -5.71 20.50
N MET A 118 7.46 -5.33 21.75
CA MET A 118 6.53 -5.44 22.87
C MET A 118 5.30 -4.53 22.71
N VAL A 119 5.46 -3.36 22.09
CA VAL A 119 4.39 -2.39 21.83
C VAL A 119 4.09 -2.23 20.34
N LYS A 120 4.26 -3.30 19.54
CA LYS A 120 4.15 -3.24 18.07
C LYS A 120 2.83 -2.65 17.56
N ASP A 121 1.73 -2.85 18.28
CA ASP A 121 0.40 -2.30 17.93
C ASP A 121 0.31 -0.78 18.08
N GLN A 122 1.30 -0.13 18.71
CA GLN A 122 1.40 1.34 18.82
C GLN A 122 2.24 1.96 17.70
N PHE A 123 2.89 1.14 16.88
CA PHE A 123 3.67 1.58 15.72
C PHE A 123 2.81 1.52 14.46
N PRO A 124 3.09 2.35 13.45
CA PRO A 124 2.51 2.15 12.14
C PRO A 124 2.86 0.73 11.64
N PRO A 125 1.97 0.07 10.87
CA PRO A 125 2.33 -1.17 10.19
C PRO A 125 3.50 -0.95 9.24
N GLY A 126 4.28 -2.01 9.01
CA GLY A 126 5.41 -1.97 8.09
C GLY A 126 6.72 -1.54 8.72
N PHE A 127 6.95 -1.89 9.98
CA PHE A 127 8.16 -1.51 10.73
C PHE A 127 8.90 -2.71 11.33
N MET A 128 8.30 -3.89 11.36
CA MET A 128 8.82 -5.03 12.11
C MET A 128 9.97 -5.72 11.39
N ARG A 129 9.97 -5.73 10.05
CA ARG A 129 11.06 -6.34 9.28
C ARG A 129 12.45 -5.74 9.58
N PRO A 130 12.66 -4.40 9.56
CA PRO A 130 13.92 -3.79 9.98
C PRO A 130 14.28 -4.07 11.44
N VAL A 131 13.28 -4.14 12.33
CA VAL A 131 13.48 -4.42 13.76
C VAL A 131 14.11 -5.80 13.91
N HIS A 132 13.55 -6.82 13.26
CA HIS A 132 14.11 -8.17 13.27
C HIS A 132 15.50 -8.24 12.63
N ALA A 133 15.72 -7.53 11.51
CA ALA A 133 17.03 -7.49 10.87
C ALA A 133 18.10 -6.87 11.79
N ALA A 134 17.79 -5.75 12.43
CA ALA A 134 18.67 -5.05 13.36
C ALA A 134 18.93 -5.85 14.65
N LEU A 135 17.88 -6.45 15.23
CA LEU A 135 18.01 -7.36 16.38
C LEU A 135 18.93 -8.53 16.06
N SER A 136 18.83 -9.11 14.86
CA SER A 136 19.69 -10.23 14.51
C SER A 136 21.18 -9.88 14.54
N ARG A 137 21.55 -8.68 14.05
CA ARG A 137 22.93 -8.18 14.09
C ARG A 137 23.40 -7.92 15.53
N ALA A 138 22.54 -7.32 16.35
CA ALA A 138 22.87 -7.05 17.75
C ALA A 138 23.01 -8.34 18.57
N TYR A 139 22.12 -9.32 18.37
CA TYR A 139 22.20 -10.63 19.03
C TYR A 139 23.46 -11.40 18.64
N ASP A 140 23.89 -11.38 17.36
CA ASP A 140 25.15 -12.01 16.96
C ASP A 140 26.35 -11.39 17.69
N LEU A 141 26.43 -10.06 17.79
CA LEU A 141 27.50 -9.36 18.50
C LEU A 141 27.54 -9.69 20.00
N LEU A 142 26.38 -9.99 20.59
CA LEU A 142 26.24 -10.39 21.99
C LEU A 142 26.40 -11.91 22.21
N GLY A 143 26.64 -12.70 21.16
CA GLY A 143 26.73 -14.17 21.24
C GLY A 143 25.39 -14.89 21.44
N ARG A 144 24.25 -14.19 21.31
CA ARG A 144 22.87 -14.71 21.45
C ARG A 144 22.43 -15.45 20.17
N THR A 145 23.12 -16.53 19.85
CA THR A 145 23.05 -17.21 18.53
C THR A 145 21.64 -17.70 18.15
N GLU A 146 20.89 -18.27 19.11
CA GLU A 146 19.52 -18.75 18.83
C GLU A 146 18.56 -17.61 18.53
N GLU A 147 18.66 -16.52 19.27
CA GLU A 147 17.79 -15.36 19.12
C GLU A 147 18.13 -14.61 17.83
N ALA A 148 19.41 -14.54 17.48
CA ALA A 148 19.86 -14.04 16.19
C ALA A 148 19.29 -14.86 15.02
N ALA A 149 19.29 -16.20 15.13
CA ALA A 149 18.72 -17.07 14.11
C ALA A 149 17.20 -16.88 13.97
N ARG A 150 16.46 -16.77 15.09
CA ARG A 150 15.02 -16.49 15.07
C ARG A 150 14.71 -15.12 14.46
N ALA A 151 15.46 -14.09 14.84
CA ALA A 151 15.31 -12.74 14.31
C ALA A 151 15.64 -12.68 12.81
N ARG A 152 16.70 -13.37 12.34
CA ARG A 152 16.98 -13.53 10.90
C ARG A 152 15.82 -14.19 10.15
N GLY A 153 15.24 -15.25 10.71
CA GLY A 153 14.10 -15.93 10.10
C GLY A 153 12.92 -14.99 9.88
N ARG A 154 12.57 -14.17 10.87
CA ARG A 154 11.47 -13.18 10.80
C ARG A 154 11.78 -11.98 9.90
N ALA A 155 13.04 -11.55 9.85
CA ALA A 155 13.45 -10.49 8.93
C ALA A 155 13.32 -10.93 7.45
N GLY A 156 13.41 -12.24 7.19
CA GLY A 156 13.54 -12.78 5.84
C GLY A 156 14.90 -12.44 5.23
N HIS A 157 15.04 -12.67 3.92
CA HIS A 157 16.21 -12.24 3.15
C HIS A 157 15.89 -10.92 2.44
N PRO A 158 16.14 -9.75 3.05
CA PRO A 158 15.80 -8.48 2.42
C PRO A 158 16.64 -8.31 1.16
N ILE A 159 15.97 -8.05 0.05
CA ILE A 159 16.62 -7.77 -1.22
C ILE A 159 17.29 -6.38 -1.23
N THR A 160 16.92 -5.52 -0.28
CA THR A 160 17.50 -4.19 -0.07
C THR A 160 17.41 -3.80 1.41
N ASP A 161 18.42 -3.10 1.91
CA ASP A 161 18.46 -2.56 3.28
C ASP A 161 17.40 -1.45 3.53
N HIS A 162 16.70 -1.01 2.49
CA HIS A 162 15.69 0.04 2.55
C HIS A 162 14.25 -0.48 2.64
N LEU A 163 14.05 -1.80 2.72
CA LEU A 163 12.72 -2.38 2.88
C LEU A 163 12.30 -2.32 4.35
N ILE A 164 11.27 -1.53 4.62
CA ILE A 164 10.67 -1.42 5.95
C ILE A 164 9.38 -2.23 6.10
N THR A 165 8.63 -2.40 5.02
CA THR A 165 7.29 -3.00 5.05
C THR A 165 7.24 -4.43 5.60
N ASP A 166 6.09 -4.73 6.21
CA ASP A 166 5.70 -6.05 6.75
C ASP A 166 4.89 -6.84 5.72
N HIS A 167 4.82 -6.34 4.46
CA HIS A 167 4.26 -7.08 3.35
C HIS A 167 4.91 -8.47 3.24
N TRP A 168 4.08 -9.46 2.95
CA TRP A 168 4.49 -10.81 2.58
C TRP A 168 4.10 -11.03 1.12
N ALA A 169 5.03 -11.53 0.32
CA ALA A 169 4.80 -11.89 -1.07
C ALA A 169 5.55 -13.18 -1.39
N SER A 170 4.83 -14.25 -1.75
CA SER A 170 5.42 -15.49 -2.24
C SER A 170 4.62 -16.02 -3.44
N PRO A 171 5.20 -16.85 -4.30
CA PRO A 171 4.44 -17.58 -5.30
C PRO A 171 3.34 -18.45 -4.68
N GLU A 172 3.56 -19.00 -3.48
CA GLU A 172 2.67 -19.95 -2.82
C GLU A 172 1.46 -19.28 -2.21
N ASP A 173 1.63 -18.13 -1.54
CA ASP A 173 0.56 -17.44 -0.83
C ASP A 173 -0.02 -16.26 -1.62
N GLY A 174 0.72 -15.74 -2.60
CA GLY A 174 0.46 -14.43 -3.20
C GLY A 174 0.92 -13.30 -2.26
N PHE A 175 0.26 -12.14 -2.36
CA PHE A 175 0.59 -10.94 -1.61
C PHE A 175 -0.31 -10.76 -0.37
N ARG A 176 0.27 -10.27 0.73
CA ARG A 176 -0.41 -9.88 1.97
C ARG A 176 0.07 -8.51 2.42
N PHE A 177 -0.88 -7.65 2.77
CA PHE A 177 -0.60 -6.30 3.26
C PHE A 177 -0.02 -6.27 4.68
N VAL A 178 -0.43 -7.23 5.51
CA VAL A 178 -0.03 -7.31 6.90
C VAL A 178 0.17 -8.77 7.30
N PRO A 179 0.91 -9.03 8.37
CA PRO A 179 0.94 -10.36 8.97
C PRO A 179 -0.43 -10.80 9.52
N ARG A 180 -0.60 -12.11 9.75
CA ARG A 180 -1.90 -12.70 10.09
C ARG A 180 -2.37 -12.26 11.47
N ARG A 181 -3.56 -11.67 11.54
CA ARG A 181 -4.21 -11.31 12.80
C ARG A 181 -5.73 -11.30 12.70
N MET A 182 -6.39 -11.60 13.82
CA MET A 182 -7.83 -11.45 13.99
C MET A 182 -8.09 -10.22 14.86
N VAL A 183 -8.68 -9.17 14.28
CA VAL A 183 -8.89 -7.89 14.96
C VAL A 183 -10.36 -7.68 15.26
N GLU A 184 -10.71 -7.33 16.50
CA GLU A 184 -12.07 -6.92 16.86
C GLU A 184 -12.19 -5.38 16.75
N HIS A 185 -12.98 -4.89 15.79
CA HIS A 185 -13.15 -3.45 15.55
C HIS A 185 -14.31 -2.83 16.33
N ALA A 186 -15.29 -3.64 16.71
CA ALA A 186 -16.40 -3.32 17.58
C ALA A 186 -16.89 -4.62 18.23
N PRO A 187 -17.69 -4.58 19.32
CA PRO A 187 -18.18 -5.78 19.98
C PRO A 187 -18.83 -6.77 19.00
N GLY A 188 -18.23 -7.95 18.85
CA GLY A 188 -18.70 -9.00 17.93
C GLY A 188 -18.42 -8.76 16.45
N VAL A 189 -17.65 -7.73 16.09
CA VAL A 189 -17.21 -7.44 14.71
C VAL A 189 -15.73 -7.72 14.59
N HIS A 190 -15.40 -8.87 14.01
CA HIS A 190 -14.05 -9.37 13.84
C HIS A 190 -13.62 -9.30 12.38
N VAL A 191 -12.36 -9.01 12.13
CA VAL A 191 -11.77 -8.98 10.79
C VAL A 191 -10.48 -9.79 10.78
N ALA A 192 -10.43 -10.77 9.88
CA ALA A 192 -9.23 -11.55 9.61
C ALA A 192 -8.36 -10.81 8.59
N GLN A 193 -7.23 -10.27 9.06
CA GLN A 193 -6.27 -9.54 8.22
C GLN A 193 -5.03 -10.39 7.97
N GLY A 194 -4.45 -10.29 6.77
CA GLY A 194 -3.23 -11.03 6.39
C GLY A 194 -3.46 -12.53 6.14
N TYR A 195 -4.70 -13.01 6.22
CA TYR A 195 -5.06 -14.37 5.81
C TYR A 195 -5.17 -14.50 4.30
N ASP A 196 -5.63 -13.43 3.64
CA ASP A 196 -5.80 -13.31 2.19
C ASP A 196 -5.30 -11.94 1.68
N PHE A 197 -5.37 -11.70 0.37
CA PHE A 197 -5.14 -10.40 -0.24
C PHE A 197 -6.17 -9.37 0.28
N ALA A 198 -7.44 -9.78 0.41
CA ALA A 198 -8.49 -9.01 1.08
C ALA A 198 -8.64 -9.38 2.58
N ASP A 199 -9.25 -8.47 3.32
CA ASP A 199 -9.74 -8.68 4.67
C ASP A 199 -11.07 -9.43 4.63
N ILE A 200 -11.27 -10.37 5.57
CA ILE A 200 -12.54 -11.11 5.70
C ILE A 200 -13.21 -10.71 7.02
N GLY A 201 -14.42 -10.16 6.93
CA GLY A 201 -15.21 -9.74 8.10
C GLY A 201 -16.09 -10.85 8.65
N PHE A 202 -16.29 -10.85 9.96
CA PHE A 202 -17.22 -11.73 10.67
C PHE A 202 -18.00 -10.92 11.72
N VAL A 203 -19.32 -10.93 11.62
CA VAL A 203 -20.23 -10.29 12.59
C VAL A 203 -20.96 -11.37 13.36
N VAL A 204 -20.69 -11.45 14.66
CA VAL A 204 -21.38 -12.35 15.60
C VAL A 204 -22.75 -11.76 15.95
N THR A 205 -23.80 -12.53 15.69
CA THR A 205 -25.18 -12.20 16.04
C THR A 205 -25.74 -13.19 17.07
N GLY A 206 -26.94 -12.97 17.59
CA GLY A 206 -27.58 -13.87 18.54
C GLY A 206 -27.96 -15.26 17.99
N THR A 207 -28.04 -15.43 16.66
CA THR A 207 -28.48 -16.69 16.02
C THR A 207 -27.44 -17.31 15.08
N GLY A 208 -26.32 -16.64 14.84
CA GLY A 208 -25.34 -17.06 13.83
C GLY A 208 -24.27 -16.02 13.59
N VAL A 209 -23.44 -16.26 12.58
CA VAL A 209 -22.39 -15.35 12.12
C VAL A 209 -22.69 -14.93 10.68
N VAL A 210 -22.52 -13.64 10.40
CA VAL A 210 -22.54 -13.06 9.06
C VAL A 210 -21.10 -12.84 8.63
N ALA A 211 -20.66 -13.51 7.56
CA ALA A 211 -19.38 -13.20 6.93
C ALA A 211 -19.55 -12.01 5.98
N VAL A 212 -18.53 -11.16 5.88
CA VAL A 212 -18.41 -10.09 4.89
C VAL A 212 -17.19 -10.41 4.03
N ASP A 213 -17.44 -10.64 2.75
CA ASP A 213 -16.49 -11.17 1.76
C ASP A 213 -15.94 -12.58 2.11
N ALA A 214 -15.17 -13.15 1.19
CA ALA A 214 -14.72 -14.53 1.24
C ALA A 214 -13.28 -14.75 0.76
N GLY A 215 -12.46 -13.70 0.57
CA GLY A 215 -11.07 -13.86 0.15
C GLY A 215 -10.91 -14.37 -1.28
N SER A 216 -9.67 -14.61 -1.66
CA SER A 216 -9.24 -14.99 -3.01
C SER A 216 -9.31 -16.49 -3.29
N THR A 217 -9.18 -17.34 -2.27
CA THR A 217 -9.21 -18.80 -2.44
C THR A 217 -9.91 -19.50 -1.28
N PRO A 218 -10.49 -20.71 -1.50
CA PRO A 218 -11.11 -21.49 -0.44
C PRO A 218 -10.16 -21.83 0.71
N GLU A 219 -8.87 -22.02 0.42
CA GLU A 219 -7.83 -22.33 1.41
C GLU A 219 -7.61 -21.15 2.37
N HIS A 220 -7.51 -19.93 1.84
CA HIS A 220 -7.33 -18.72 2.64
C HIS A 220 -8.58 -18.40 3.45
N ALA A 221 -9.77 -18.47 2.83
CA ALA A 221 -11.05 -18.31 3.51
C ALA A 221 -11.23 -19.32 4.65
N SER A 222 -10.88 -20.59 4.40
CA SER A 222 -10.90 -21.64 5.42
C SER A 222 -9.90 -21.38 6.55
N ALA A 223 -8.73 -20.82 6.25
CA ALA A 223 -7.75 -20.45 7.27
C ALA A 223 -8.25 -19.33 8.18
N ALA A 224 -8.84 -18.28 7.60
CA ALA A 224 -9.47 -17.20 8.35
C ALA A 224 -10.63 -17.72 9.22
N LEU A 225 -11.51 -18.55 8.64
CA LEU A 225 -12.62 -19.16 9.37
C LEU A 225 -12.14 -20.05 10.52
N ARG A 226 -11.10 -20.87 10.32
CA ARG A 226 -10.54 -21.71 11.40
C ARG A 226 -10.02 -20.86 12.57
N GLU A 227 -9.40 -19.71 12.30
CA GLU A 227 -8.98 -18.81 13.38
C GLU A 227 -10.20 -18.22 14.08
N PHE A 228 -11.16 -17.70 13.32
CA PHE A 228 -12.39 -17.11 13.84
C PHE A 228 -13.19 -18.11 14.70
N ARG A 229 -13.19 -19.40 14.35
CA ARG A 229 -13.87 -20.46 15.12
C ARG A 229 -13.35 -20.62 16.55
N LYS A 230 -12.16 -20.11 16.88
CA LYS A 230 -11.68 -20.05 18.28
C LYS A 230 -12.47 -19.06 19.15
N ILE A 231 -13.22 -18.15 18.52
CA ILE A 231 -14.04 -17.12 19.18
C ILE A 231 -15.48 -17.64 19.39
N THR A 232 -16.06 -18.33 18.40
CA THR A 232 -17.44 -18.82 18.47
C THR A 232 -17.72 -20.03 17.57
N ASP A 233 -18.61 -20.91 18.06
CA ASP A 233 -19.11 -22.09 17.33
C ASP A 233 -20.44 -21.83 16.60
N LEU A 234 -20.99 -20.62 16.65
CA LEU A 234 -22.26 -20.29 16.00
C LEU A 234 -22.21 -20.51 14.47
N PRO A 235 -23.26 -21.06 13.83
CA PRO A 235 -23.22 -21.34 12.40
C PRO A 235 -23.03 -20.07 11.57
N LEU A 236 -22.29 -20.17 10.45
CA LEU A 236 -22.33 -19.15 9.42
C LEU A 236 -23.71 -19.21 8.77
N THR A 237 -24.48 -18.13 8.85
CA THR A 237 -25.85 -18.10 8.33
C THR A 237 -25.95 -17.27 7.06
N HIS A 238 -25.07 -16.28 6.89
CA HIS A 238 -25.05 -15.41 5.72
C HIS A 238 -23.61 -15.09 5.31
N VAL A 239 -23.41 -14.86 4.02
CA VAL A 239 -22.22 -14.22 3.44
C VAL A 239 -22.71 -13.02 2.66
N ILE A 240 -22.25 -11.82 3.01
CA ILE A 240 -22.56 -10.61 2.27
C ILE A 240 -21.30 -10.21 1.49
N LEU A 241 -21.40 -10.23 0.17
CA LEU A 241 -20.32 -9.84 -0.73
C LEU A 241 -20.40 -8.34 -0.98
N THR A 242 -19.28 -7.64 -0.77
CA THR A 242 -19.19 -6.19 -0.98
C THR A 242 -19.17 -5.86 -2.47
N HIS A 243 -18.52 -6.66 -3.31
CA HIS A 243 -18.47 -6.53 -4.77
C HIS A 243 -17.86 -7.78 -5.44
N ALA A 244 -17.91 -7.86 -6.77
CA ALA A 244 -17.53 -9.05 -7.55
C ALA A 244 -16.05 -9.19 -7.95
N HIS A 245 -15.11 -8.68 -7.15
CA HIS A 245 -13.67 -8.94 -7.39
C HIS A 245 -13.21 -10.29 -6.82
N TRP A 246 -12.17 -10.85 -7.43
CA TRP A 246 -11.69 -12.22 -7.16
C TRP A 246 -11.28 -12.43 -5.71
N ASP A 247 -10.67 -11.43 -5.11
CA ASP A 247 -10.20 -11.39 -3.73
C ASP A 247 -11.33 -11.23 -2.71
N HIS A 248 -12.56 -11.00 -3.15
CA HIS A 248 -13.73 -10.93 -2.28
C HIS A 248 -14.64 -12.15 -2.43
N VAL A 249 -14.57 -12.86 -3.56
CA VAL A 249 -15.53 -13.93 -3.89
C VAL A 249 -14.89 -15.30 -4.12
N GLY A 250 -13.57 -15.34 -4.32
CA GLY A 250 -12.85 -16.55 -4.75
C GLY A 250 -12.85 -17.69 -3.73
N GLY A 251 -12.97 -17.38 -2.43
CA GLY A 251 -13.05 -18.37 -1.36
C GLY A 251 -14.47 -18.73 -0.90
N LEU A 252 -15.52 -18.30 -1.61
CA LEU A 252 -16.91 -18.42 -1.17
C LEU A 252 -17.33 -19.86 -0.80
N ASP A 253 -16.84 -20.87 -1.52
CA ASP A 253 -17.14 -22.28 -1.27
C ASP A 253 -16.80 -22.73 0.17
N ALA A 254 -15.82 -22.08 0.81
CA ALA A 254 -15.47 -22.36 2.21
C ALA A 254 -16.58 -21.97 3.20
N PHE A 255 -17.45 -21.04 2.83
CA PHE A 255 -18.48 -20.47 3.72
C PHE A 255 -19.89 -21.00 3.40
N THR A 256 -20.16 -21.42 2.16
CA THR A 256 -21.49 -21.85 1.72
C THR A 256 -21.78 -23.33 1.97
N ALA A 257 -20.77 -24.15 2.29
CA ALA A 257 -20.94 -25.58 2.58
C ALA A 257 -21.96 -25.88 3.70
N GLY A 258 -22.20 -24.93 4.61
CA GLY A 258 -23.18 -25.02 5.70
C GLY A 258 -24.58 -24.49 5.37
N GLY A 259 -24.83 -24.07 4.12
CA GLY A 259 -26.11 -23.47 3.69
C GLY A 259 -26.27 -22.00 4.06
N ALA A 260 -25.17 -21.25 4.17
CA ALA A 260 -25.23 -19.80 4.38
C ALA A 260 -25.80 -19.10 3.14
N GLU A 261 -26.73 -18.16 3.34
CA GLU A 261 -27.32 -17.35 2.26
C GLU A 261 -26.30 -16.33 1.75
N VAL A 262 -26.09 -16.29 0.43
CA VAL A 262 -25.19 -15.34 -0.23
C VAL A 262 -25.98 -14.12 -0.71
N ILE A 263 -25.62 -12.95 -0.18
CA ILE A 263 -26.24 -11.67 -0.53
C ILE A 263 -25.22 -10.80 -1.27
N ALA A 264 -25.61 -10.23 -2.40
CA ALA A 264 -24.81 -9.28 -3.14
C ALA A 264 -25.69 -8.16 -3.73
N GLN A 265 -25.06 -7.16 -4.34
CA GLN A 265 -25.77 -6.09 -5.04
C GLN A 265 -26.28 -6.55 -6.41
N ALA A 266 -27.36 -5.93 -6.93
CA ALA A 266 -28.07 -6.38 -8.14
C ALA A 266 -27.26 -6.41 -9.46
N ASN A 267 -26.21 -5.60 -9.58
CA ASN A 267 -25.28 -5.53 -10.71
C ASN A 267 -24.09 -6.51 -10.57
N PHE A 268 -24.02 -7.27 -9.47
CA PHE A 268 -22.95 -8.25 -9.23
C PHE A 268 -22.71 -9.20 -10.42
N PRO A 269 -23.74 -9.77 -11.10
CA PRO A 269 -23.51 -10.64 -12.25
C PRO A 269 -22.82 -9.94 -13.43
N HIS A 270 -23.06 -8.64 -13.62
CA HIS A 270 -22.41 -7.84 -14.66
C HIS A 270 -20.94 -7.61 -14.33
N GLU A 271 -20.65 -7.20 -13.09
CA GLU A 271 -19.27 -6.97 -12.65
C GLU A 271 -18.46 -8.29 -12.65
N LEU A 272 -19.04 -9.40 -12.18
CA LEU A 272 -18.39 -10.71 -12.23
C LEU A 272 -18.03 -11.12 -13.67
N ALA A 273 -18.87 -10.80 -14.66
CA ALA A 273 -18.59 -11.06 -16.06
C ALA A 273 -17.45 -10.17 -16.59
N LEU A 274 -17.42 -8.89 -16.21
CA LEU A 274 -16.33 -7.96 -16.54
C LEU A 274 -15.02 -8.47 -15.96
N GLN A 275 -15.02 -8.80 -14.67
CA GLN A 275 -13.89 -9.42 -13.99
C GLN A 275 -13.46 -10.66 -14.79
N ASN A 276 -14.33 -11.64 -15.01
CA ASN A 276 -13.97 -12.92 -15.65
C ASN A 276 -13.40 -12.77 -17.07
N SER A 277 -13.78 -11.70 -17.79
CA SER A 277 -13.32 -11.39 -19.15
C SER A 277 -12.06 -10.52 -19.22
N GLY A 278 -11.63 -9.93 -18.10
CA GLY A 278 -10.45 -9.07 -18.02
C GLY A 278 -9.10 -9.77 -18.30
N PRO A 279 -8.00 -9.02 -18.37
CA PRO A 279 -6.66 -9.60 -18.48
C PRO A 279 -6.30 -10.47 -17.27
N PRO A 280 -5.29 -11.35 -17.39
CA PRO A 280 -4.70 -12.04 -16.25
C PRO A 280 -4.21 -11.05 -15.19
N PRO A 281 -4.22 -11.45 -13.91
CA PRO A 281 -3.72 -10.58 -12.85
C PRO A 281 -2.20 -10.42 -12.96
N LEU A 282 -1.66 -9.36 -12.35
CA LEU A 282 -0.20 -9.21 -12.25
C LEU A 282 0.35 -10.27 -11.27
N GLY A 283 1.67 -10.49 -11.32
CA GLY A 283 2.30 -11.46 -10.42
C GLY A 283 2.07 -11.14 -8.93
N TYR A 284 2.03 -12.19 -8.12
CA TYR A 284 1.71 -12.19 -6.68
C TYR A 284 0.29 -11.75 -6.27
N TYR A 285 -0.60 -11.35 -7.19
CA TYR A 285 -2.01 -11.11 -6.81
C TYR A 285 -2.64 -12.38 -6.25
N LEU A 286 -2.40 -13.51 -6.92
CA LEU A 286 -2.89 -14.82 -6.53
C LEU A 286 -1.74 -15.80 -6.29
N PRO A 287 -1.99 -16.85 -5.50
CA PRO A 287 -1.17 -18.04 -5.48
C PRO A 287 -0.89 -18.57 -6.89
N ARG A 288 0.31 -19.08 -7.11
CA ARG A 288 0.75 -19.66 -8.38
C ARG A 288 -0.20 -20.77 -8.79
N GLY A 289 -0.67 -20.68 -10.03
CA GLY A 289 -1.54 -21.68 -10.64
C GLY A 289 -3.01 -21.57 -10.24
N HIS A 290 -3.39 -20.62 -9.39
CA HIS A 290 -4.80 -20.31 -9.15
C HIS A 290 -5.38 -19.47 -10.28
N ASP A 291 -6.63 -19.78 -10.61
CA ASP A 291 -7.43 -19.00 -11.55
C ASP A 291 -8.21 -17.94 -10.79
N ARG A 292 -8.16 -16.69 -11.27
CA ARG A 292 -8.93 -15.59 -10.69
C ARG A 292 -10.42 -15.64 -11.03
N ARG A 293 -10.81 -16.50 -11.97
CA ARG A 293 -12.18 -16.58 -12.46
C ARG A 293 -13.05 -17.36 -11.49
N SER A 294 -14.22 -16.81 -11.20
CA SER A 294 -15.17 -17.41 -10.24
C SER A 294 -16.54 -17.61 -10.90
N GLN A 295 -17.26 -18.62 -10.44
CA GLN A 295 -18.66 -18.87 -10.78
C GLN A 295 -19.48 -18.70 -9.51
N VAL A 296 -19.91 -17.47 -9.26
CA VAL A 296 -20.68 -17.10 -8.06
C VAL A 296 -22.05 -16.63 -8.49
N GLU A 297 -23.08 -17.29 -7.95
CA GLU A 297 -24.47 -16.91 -8.11
C GLU A 297 -25.02 -16.56 -6.72
N PRO A 298 -25.16 -15.27 -6.37
CA PRO A 298 -25.77 -14.87 -5.11
C PRO A 298 -27.21 -15.38 -5.01
N ASP A 299 -27.58 -15.91 -3.84
CA ASP A 299 -28.97 -16.33 -3.56
C ASP A 299 -29.93 -15.13 -3.56
N ARG A 300 -29.41 -13.95 -3.20
CA ARG A 300 -30.18 -12.73 -3.07
C ARG A 300 -29.44 -11.51 -3.60
N LEU A 301 -30.16 -10.70 -4.37
CA LEU A 301 -29.67 -9.47 -4.96
C LEU A 301 -30.36 -8.24 -4.36
N VAL A 302 -29.56 -7.25 -3.97
CA VAL A 302 -30.00 -5.99 -3.38
C VAL A 302 -29.93 -4.87 -4.43
N GLN A 303 -31.09 -4.32 -4.79
CA GLN A 303 -31.19 -3.23 -5.77
C GLN A 303 -31.31 -1.84 -5.13
N ASP A 304 -32.10 -1.74 -4.06
CA ASP A 304 -32.34 -0.51 -3.31
C ASP A 304 -31.83 -0.65 -1.88
N VAL A 305 -31.72 0.48 -1.15
CA VAL A 305 -31.33 0.44 0.27
C VAL A 305 -32.26 -0.47 1.05
N GLU A 306 -31.68 -1.46 1.70
CA GLU A 306 -32.41 -2.51 2.40
C GLU A 306 -32.00 -2.58 3.87
N LYS A 307 -32.97 -2.85 4.75
CA LYS A 307 -32.72 -3.10 6.17
C LYS A 307 -33.03 -4.55 6.50
N LEU A 308 -32.11 -5.20 7.18
CA LEU A 308 -32.20 -6.60 7.56
C LEU A 308 -31.76 -6.74 9.03
N THR A 309 -32.50 -7.53 9.81
CA THR A 309 -32.10 -7.84 11.20
C THR A 309 -31.77 -9.33 11.28
N ILE A 310 -30.52 -9.66 11.62
CA ILE A 310 -30.04 -11.04 11.78
C ILE A 310 -29.64 -11.24 13.23
N GLY A 311 -30.27 -12.19 13.93
CA GLY A 311 -29.92 -12.51 15.32
C GLY A 311 -29.95 -11.31 16.28
N GLY A 312 -30.80 -10.31 16.01
CA GLY A 312 -30.90 -9.07 16.80
C GLY A 312 -29.90 -7.97 16.46
N VAL A 313 -29.05 -8.15 15.44
CA VAL A 313 -28.17 -7.12 14.89
C VAL A 313 -28.80 -6.54 13.63
N ASP A 314 -28.91 -5.21 13.56
CA ASP A 314 -29.45 -4.50 12.41
C ASP A 314 -28.35 -4.21 11.37
N PHE A 315 -28.62 -4.59 10.13
CA PHE A 315 -27.82 -4.33 8.95
C PHE A 315 -28.60 -3.40 8.02
N THR A 316 -27.92 -2.41 7.46
CA THR A 316 -28.43 -1.61 6.33
C THR A 316 -27.50 -1.84 5.14
N LEU A 317 -28.04 -2.44 4.08
CA LEU A 317 -27.34 -2.75 2.84
C LEU A 317 -27.60 -1.62 1.84
N ILE A 318 -26.54 -0.98 1.36
CA ILE A 318 -26.62 0.27 0.59
C ILE A 318 -25.83 0.08 -0.72
N PRO A 319 -26.53 -0.16 -1.84
CA PRO A 319 -25.89 -0.22 -3.15
C PRO A 319 -25.22 1.10 -3.51
N ILE A 320 -23.93 1.06 -3.84
CA ILE A 320 -23.14 2.21 -4.30
C ILE A 320 -22.67 1.96 -5.75
N PRO A 321 -23.03 2.82 -6.72
CA PRO A 321 -22.78 2.55 -8.14
C PRO A 321 -21.41 3.07 -8.59
N GLY A 322 -20.36 2.92 -7.77
CA GLY A 322 -19.02 3.36 -8.16
C GLY A 322 -18.06 3.65 -7.01
N GLY A 323 -16.95 4.29 -7.39
CA GLY A 323 -15.70 4.16 -6.67
C GLY A 323 -14.81 3.20 -7.45
N GLU A 324 -14.77 1.95 -7.01
CA GLU A 324 -14.08 0.87 -7.70
C GLU A 324 -14.96 0.19 -8.77
N THR A 325 -16.05 -0.45 -8.35
CA THR A 325 -16.95 -1.21 -9.22
C THR A 325 -18.36 -0.63 -9.26
N GLU A 326 -19.17 -1.06 -10.23
CA GLU A 326 -20.57 -0.63 -10.34
C GLU A 326 -21.52 -1.41 -9.40
N ASP A 327 -21.04 -2.50 -8.79
CA ASP A 327 -21.80 -3.39 -7.92
C ASP A 327 -21.44 -3.25 -6.43
N GLY A 328 -20.74 -2.19 -6.03
CA GLY A 328 -20.35 -2.00 -4.64
C GLY A 328 -21.55 -1.99 -3.67
N LEU A 329 -21.36 -2.60 -2.50
CA LEU A 329 -22.35 -2.72 -1.44
C LEU A 329 -21.77 -2.29 -0.10
N VAL A 330 -22.25 -1.17 0.43
CA VAL A 330 -21.93 -0.75 1.80
C VAL A 330 -22.83 -1.49 2.78
N ILE A 331 -22.24 -2.05 3.83
CA ILE A 331 -22.93 -2.80 4.89
C ILE A 331 -22.77 -2.01 6.19
N HIS A 332 -23.82 -1.32 6.61
CA HIS A 332 -23.80 -0.48 7.80
C HIS A 332 -24.49 -1.19 8.99
N LEU A 333 -23.83 -1.15 10.15
CA LEU A 333 -24.30 -1.67 11.43
C LEU A 333 -24.56 -0.48 12.37
N PRO A 334 -25.76 0.12 12.37
CA PRO A 334 -25.99 1.40 13.03
C PRO A 334 -25.76 1.37 14.54
N SER A 335 -26.14 0.27 15.21
CA SER A 335 -25.98 0.13 16.67
C SER A 335 -24.51 0.00 17.11
N LEU A 336 -23.63 -0.36 16.19
CA LEU A 336 -22.19 -0.52 16.43
C LEU A 336 -21.38 0.66 15.87
N GLU A 337 -22.03 1.56 15.12
CA GLU A 337 -21.41 2.68 14.41
C GLU A 337 -20.28 2.21 13.46
N VAL A 338 -20.45 1.04 12.83
CA VAL A 338 -19.49 0.43 11.90
C VAL A 338 -20.09 0.34 10.50
N ALA A 339 -19.32 0.68 9.47
CA ALA A 339 -19.66 0.39 8.09
C ALA A 339 -18.54 -0.41 7.41
N PHE A 340 -18.89 -1.55 6.81
CA PHE A 340 -18.06 -2.19 5.80
C PHE A 340 -18.31 -1.53 4.46
N THR A 341 -17.26 -1.06 3.79
CA THR A 341 -17.37 -0.26 2.56
C THR A 341 -16.80 -0.94 1.34
N GLY A 342 -16.33 -2.19 1.48
CA GLY A 342 -15.53 -2.88 0.48
C GLY A 342 -14.41 -1.96 0.01
N ASP A 343 -14.29 -1.86 -1.31
CA ASP A 343 -13.19 -1.18 -1.97
C ASP A 343 -13.59 0.12 -2.67
N MET A 344 -14.72 0.72 -2.25
CA MET A 344 -15.23 1.96 -2.85
C MET A 344 -14.20 3.11 -2.90
N CYS A 345 -13.24 3.14 -1.96
CA CYS A 345 -12.18 4.13 -1.84
C CYS A 345 -10.84 3.65 -2.43
N MET A 346 -10.87 2.78 -3.43
CA MET A 346 -9.64 2.32 -4.07
C MET A 346 -8.87 3.49 -4.71
N PRO A 347 -7.60 3.73 -4.35
CA PRO A 347 -6.83 4.89 -4.81
C PRO A 347 -6.66 4.96 -6.33
N TYR A 348 -6.91 3.84 -7.02
CA TYR A 348 -6.77 3.67 -8.46
C TYR A 348 -8.10 3.86 -9.21
N LEU A 349 -9.18 4.14 -8.48
CA LEU A 349 -10.57 4.13 -8.96
C LEU A 349 -10.81 2.86 -9.78
N GLY A 350 -10.83 1.69 -9.16
CA GLY A 350 -10.78 0.41 -9.89
C GLY A 350 -9.42 -0.28 -9.80
N ALA A 351 -9.39 -1.59 -9.98
CA ALA A 351 -8.19 -2.35 -10.31
C ALA A 351 -7.46 -1.70 -11.50
N PRO A 352 -6.13 -1.48 -11.41
CA PRO A 352 -5.37 -0.80 -12.46
C PRO A 352 -5.42 -1.47 -13.84
N THR A 353 -5.74 -2.76 -13.89
CA THR A 353 -5.77 -3.59 -15.10
C THR A 353 -7.16 -3.70 -15.73
N LEU A 354 -8.20 -3.19 -15.08
CA LEU A 354 -9.60 -3.27 -15.53
C LEU A 354 -10.15 -1.91 -15.97
N ALA A 355 -11.10 -1.97 -16.90
CA ALA A 355 -11.80 -0.81 -17.46
C ALA A 355 -13.01 -0.41 -16.61
N GLU A 356 -12.82 -0.30 -15.30
CA GLU A 356 -13.83 0.04 -14.30
C GLU A 356 -13.55 1.42 -13.65
N GLY A 357 -14.16 1.70 -12.50
CA GLY A 357 -13.88 2.90 -11.72
C GLY A 357 -14.71 4.11 -12.10
N SER A 358 -15.20 4.84 -11.10
CA SER A 358 -16.01 6.04 -11.33
C SER A 358 -15.66 7.15 -10.34
N PRO A 359 -15.05 8.27 -10.80
CA PRO A 359 -14.81 9.44 -9.94
C PRO A 359 -16.11 9.99 -9.35
N GLN A 360 -17.16 10.10 -10.17
CA GLN A 360 -18.46 10.61 -9.72
C GLN A 360 -19.14 9.62 -8.76
N GLY A 361 -18.96 8.32 -9.01
CA GLY A 361 -19.36 7.24 -8.11
C GLY A 361 -18.67 7.34 -6.75
N LEU A 362 -17.34 7.50 -6.72
CA LEU A 362 -16.56 7.72 -5.49
C LEU A 362 -17.12 8.91 -4.71
N PHE A 363 -17.32 10.06 -5.37
CA PHE A 363 -17.83 11.24 -4.69
C PHE A 363 -19.22 11.03 -4.11
N ARG A 364 -20.07 10.27 -4.79
CA ARG A 364 -21.39 9.89 -4.29
C ARG A 364 -21.28 8.97 -3.09
N ALA A 365 -20.50 7.90 -3.19
CA ALA A 365 -20.28 6.92 -2.12
C ALA A 365 -19.72 7.60 -0.85
N MET A 366 -18.73 8.48 -0.98
CA MET A 366 -18.18 9.23 0.16
C MET A 366 -19.24 10.08 0.87
N ARG A 367 -20.14 10.74 0.12
CA ARG A 367 -21.24 11.52 0.72
C ARG A 367 -22.25 10.62 1.43
N GLU A 368 -22.68 9.55 0.77
CA GLU A 368 -23.62 8.59 1.36
C GLU A 368 -23.06 7.99 2.65
N VAL A 369 -21.80 7.58 2.67
CA VAL A 369 -21.15 7.04 3.88
C VAL A 369 -20.99 8.09 4.97
N MET A 370 -20.68 9.35 4.64
CA MET A 370 -20.67 10.44 5.63
C MET A 370 -22.05 10.66 6.27
N ASP A 371 -23.13 10.54 5.49
CA ASP A 371 -24.51 10.72 5.99
C ASP A 371 -24.94 9.60 6.95
N LEU A 372 -24.33 8.41 6.86
CA LEU A 372 -24.54 7.31 7.81
C LEU A 372 -23.95 7.60 9.20
N ARG A 373 -22.96 8.49 9.28
CA ARG A 373 -22.20 8.85 10.49
C ARG A 373 -21.59 7.63 11.22
N PRO A 374 -20.88 6.72 10.51
CA PRO A 374 -20.17 5.64 11.18
C PRO A 374 -18.99 6.23 11.97
N ARG A 375 -18.66 5.59 13.08
CA ARG A 375 -17.44 5.88 13.85
C ARG A 375 -16.24 5.13 13.26
N LYS A 376 -16.46 3.97 12.64
CA LYS A 376 -15.40 3.14 12.04
C LYS A 376 -15.80 2.66 10.66
N LEU A 377 -14.90 2.88 9.70
CA LEU A 377 -14.96 2.25 8.38
C LEU A 377 -14.04 1.04 8.35
N ILE A 378 -14.52 -0.04 7.75
CA ILE A 378 -13.76 -1.25 7.45
C ILE A 378 -13.83 -1.44 5.93
N HIS A 379 -12.69 -1.36 5.26
CA HIS A 379 -12.58 -1.57 3.83
C HIS A 379 -12.17 -3.02 3.53
N GLY A 380 -12.12 -3.39 2.26
CA GLY A 380 -11.68 -4.71 1.83
C GLY A 380 -10.19 -5.00 2.02
N HIS A 381 -9.37 -3.98 2.35
CA HIS A 381 -7.94 -4.18 2.65
C HIS A 381 -7.47 -3.36 3.87
N PRO A 382 -6.42 -3.82 4.58
CA PRO A 382 -5.86 -3.11 5.74
C PRO A 382 -5.40 -1.69 5.41
N ALA A 383 -4.66 -1.53 4.30
CA ALA A 383 -4.15 -0.24 3.89
C ALA A 383 -5.27 0.76 3.53
N LEU A 384 -6.42 0.28 3.07
CA LEU A 384 -7.58 1.12 2.83
C LEU A 384 -8.22 1.55 4.15
N THR A 385 -8.45 0.61 5.07
CA THR A 385 -8.98 0.84 6.41
C THR A 385 -8.16 1.87 7.21
N GLU A 386 -6.85 1.93 6.99
CA GLU A 386 -5.94 2.86 7.65
C GLU A 386 -5.83 4.23 7.00
N ASN A 387 -6.05 4.33 5.68
CA ASN A 387 -5.90 5.59 4.94
C ASN A 387 -7.22 6.34 4.77
N TYR A 388 -8.32 5.62 4.54
CA TYR A 388 -9.61 6.18 4.16
C TYR A 388 -10.57 6.16 5.34
N THR A 389 -10.23 6.87 6.42
CA THR A 389 -11.11 6.96 7.59
C THR A 389 -12.24 7.96 7.38
N ILE A 390 -13.29 7.88 8.19
CA ILE A 390 -14.43 8.80 8.12
C ILE A 390 -13.99 10.26 8.34
N GLU A 391 -12.98 10.50 9.19
CA GLU A 391 -12.40 11.81 9.45
C GLU A 391 -11.65 12.38 8.24
N ALA A 392 -11.09 11.51 7.39
CA ALA A 392 -10.37 11.92 6.19
C ALA A 392 -11.31 12.32 5.04
N PHE A 393 -12.57 11.88 5.05
CA PHE A 393 -13.48 12.05 3.91
C PHE A 393 -13.80 13.50 3.54
N PRO A 394 -14.08 14.43 4.48
CA PRO A 394 -14.41 15.82 4.13
C PRO A 394 -13.27 16.50 3.35
N GLY A 395 -12.04 16.40 3.87
CA GLY A 395 -10.86 16.99 3.23
C GLY A 395 -10.48 16.28 1.93
N LEU A 396 -10.58 14.95 1.89
CA LEU A 396 -10.27 14.15 0.70
C LEU A 396 -11.25 14.44 -0.43
N LEU A 397 -12.56 14.49 -0.14
CA LEU A 397 -13.59 14.80 -1.14
C LEU A 397 -13.40 16.21 -1.73
N ALA A 398 -13.09 17.20 -0.88
CA ALA A 398 -12.79 18.56 -1.33
C ALA A 398 -11.54 18.59 -2.23
N ALA A 399 -10.47 17.91 -1.83
CA ALA A 399 -9.21 17.85 -2.55
C ALA A 399 -9.34 17.13 -3.91
N LEU A 400 -10.05 16.00 -3.97
CA LEU A 400 -10.24 15.26 -5.22
C LEU A 400 -11.15 15.99 -6.22
N ARG A 401 -12.16 16.74 -5.73
CA ARG A 401 -12.97 17.62 -6.59
C ARG A 401 -12.16 18.77 -7.17
N ASP A 402 -11.25 19.33 -6.37
CA ASP A 402 -10.32 20.34 -6.86
C ASP A 402 -9.38 19.78 -7.93
N LEU A 403 -8.84 18.57 -7.67
CA LEU A 403 -8.02 17.85 -8.63
C LEU A 403 -8.76 17.52 -9.93
N GLU A 404 -10.03 17.08 -9.87
CA GLU A 404 -10.87 16.85 -11.06
C GLU A 404 -10.98 18.11 -11.93
N ARG A 405 -11.12 19.29 -11.33
CA ARG A 405 -11.12 20.57 -12.06
C ARG A 405 -9.77 20.85 -12.73
N VAL A 406 -8.66 20.62 -12.03
CA VAL A 406 -7.30 20.80 -12.58
C VAL A 406 -7.07 19.86 -13.77
N ILE A 407 -7.48 18.60 -13.65
CA ILE A 407 -7.37 17.61 -14.73
C ILE A 407 -8.20 18.05 -15.94
N THR A 408 -9.47 18.39 -15.72
CA THR A 408 -10.40 18.80 -16.80
C THR A 408 -9.92 20.06 -17.52
N ALA A 409 -9.38 21.03 -16.77
CA ALA A 409 -8.77 22.23 -17.33
C ALA A 409 -7.52 21.88 -18.15
N GLY A 410 -6.61 21.07 -17.59
CA GLY A 410 -5.40 20.62 -18.30
C GLY A 410 -5.70 19.89 -19.60
N ILE A 411 -6.70 19.01 -19.62
CA ILE A 411 -7.18 18.33 -20.84
C ILE A 411 -7.70 19.36 -21.85
N SER A 412 -8.51 20.32 -21.40
CA SER A 412 -9.08 21.36 -22.26
C SER A 412 -8.01 22.27 -22.87
N ASP A 413 -6.93 22.52 -22.13
CA ASP A 413 -5.77 23.30 -22.57
C ASP A 413 -4.80 22.48 -23.44
N GLY A 414 -5.06 21.18 -23.63
CA GLY A 414 -4.28 20.30 -24.49
C GLY A 414 -3.01 19.74 -23.86
N LEU A 415 -2.90 19.77 -22.53
CA LEU A 415 -1.82 19.11 -21.81
C LEU A 415 -1.92 17.59 -21.95
N THR A 416 -0.78 16.93 -22.07
CA THR A 416 -0.64 15.48 -21.98
C THR A 416 -0.85 14.99 -20.54
N LEU A 417 -1.16 13.70 -20.39
CA LEU A 417 -1.25 13.06 -19.08
C LEU A 417 0.02 13.29 -18.23
N ALA A 418 1.20 13.15 -18.85
CA ALA A 418 2.47 13.37 -18.18
C ALA A 418 2.60 14.82 -17.69
N GLU A 419 2.22 15.82 -18.49
CA GLU A 419 2.24 17.23 -18.09
C GLU A 419 1.29 17.52 -16.92
N ILE A 420 0.08 16.94 -16.93
CA ILE A 420 -0.88 17.07 -15.83
C ILE A 420 -0.34 16.45 -14.53
N LEU A 421 0.28 15.28 -14.60
CA LEU A 421 0.96 14.66 -13.45
C LEU A 421 2.08 15.56 -12.91
N ARG A 422 2.86 16.21 -13.80
CA ARG A 422 3.95 17.13 -13.43
C ARG A 422 3.47 18.44 -12.79
N LEU A 423 2.19 18.79 -12.87
CA LEU A 423 1.63 19.89 -12.08
C LEU A 423 1.78 19.64 -10.57
N ASN A 424 1.93 18.37 -10.16
CA ASN A 424 2.16 17.96 -8.78
C ASN A 424 1.17 18.60 -7.79
N HIS A 425 -0.10 18.69 -8.21
CA HIS A 425 -1.10 19.53 -7.57
C HIS A 425 -1.36 19.15 -6.10
N LEU A 426 -1.34 20.15 -5.21
CA LEU A 426 -1.64 20.05 -3.78
C LEU A 426 -2.73 21.09 -3.42
N PRO A 427 -4.00 20.68 -3.27
CA PRO A 427 -5.09 21.56 -2.89
C PRO A 427 -4.85 22.23 -1.53
N GLU A 428 -5.12 23.53 -1.45
CA GLU A 428 -4.97 24.30 -0.21
C GLU A 428 -5.86 23.76 0.92
N SER A 429 -7.01 23.18 0.59
CA SER A 429 -7.93 22.56 1.56
C SER A 429 -7.29 21.47 2.40
N LEU A 430 -6.22 20.82 1.93
CA LEU A 430 -5.51 19.80 2.70
C LEU A 430 -4.80 20.38 3.93
N LYS A 431 -4.46 21.67 3.94
CA LYS A 431 -3.84 22.30 5.12
C LYS A 431 -4.75 22.30 6.33
N ASP A 432 -6.06 22.36 6.15
CA ASP A 432 -7.03 22.31 7.24
C ASP A 432 -7.46 20.86 7.57
N HIS A 433 -7.02 19.88 6.77
CA HIS A 433 -7.38 18.47 6.86
C HIS A 433 -6.16 17.54 6.78
N PRO A 434 -5.27 17.55 7.80
CA PRO A 434 -4.02 16.80 7.75
C PRO A 434 -4.24 15.29 7.60
N VAL A 435 -5.29 14.73 8.20
CA VAL A 435 -5.66 13.31 8.05
C VAL A 435 -6.03 12.91 6.61
N SER A 436 -6.39 13.88 5.76
CA SER A 436 -6.72 13.67 4.35
C SER A 436 -5.49 13.73 3.43
N VAL A 437 -4.32 14.17 3.94
CA VAL A 437 -3.10 14.32 3.13
C VAL A 437 -2.66 12.98 2.56
N MET A 438 -2.48 11.98 3.42
CA MET A 438 -1.99 10.68 3.00
C MET A 438 -2.92 9.98 2.00
N PRO A 439 -4.24 9.82 2.25
CA PRO A 439 -5.12 9.23 1.25
C PRO A 439 -5.15 10.04 -0.05
N TYR A 440 -5.04 11.38 0.00
CA TYR A 440 -4.94 12.19 -1.20
C TYR A 440 -3.67 11.88 -2.00
N LEU A 441 -2.50 11.86 -1.36
CA LEU A 441 -1.23 11.59 -2.03
C LEU A 441 -1.20 10.18 -2.65
N VAL A 442 -1.73 9.18 -1.95
CA VAL A 442 -1.85 7.80 -2.45
C VAL A 442 -2.81 7.70 -3.65
N THR A 443 -3.87 8.53 -3.67
CA THR A 443 -4.89 8.53 -4.73
C THR A 443 -4.50 9.37 -5.95
N ARG A 444 -3.86 10.53 -5.73
CA ARG A 444 -3.74 11.63 -6.69
C ARG A 444 -3.28 11.20 -8.08
N ASP A 445 -2.14 10.52 -8.17
CA ASP A 445 -1.54 10.21 -9.47
C ASP A 445 -2.39 9.18 -10.25
N ASN A 446 -3.02 8.23 -9.56
CA ASN A 446 -3.87 7.24 -10.22
C ASN A 446 -5.24 7.82 -10.57
N PHE A 447 -5.77 8.74 -9.75
CA PHE A 447 -6.97 9.51 -10.05
C PHE A 447 -6.77 10.38 -11.31
N ILE A 448 -5.64 11.07 -11.44
CA ILE A 448 -5.26 11.81 -12.65
C ILE A 448 -5.28 10.88 -13.87
N GLN A 449 -4.61 9.73 -13.78
CA GLN A 449 -4.56 8.76 -14.87
C GLN A 449 -5.94 8.23 -15.25
N ARG A 450 -6.78 7.85 -14.28
CA ARG A 450 -8.13 7.33 -14.52
C ARG A 450 -9.03 8.38 -15.19
N VAL A 451 -9.13 9.57 -14.59
CA VAL A 451 -9.99 10.65 -15.11
C VAL A 451 -9.54 11.04 -16.51
N HIS A 452 -8.23 11.22 -16.73
CA HIS A 452 -7.70 11.52 -18.06
C HIS A 452 -8.06 10.43 -19.07
N ARG A 453 -7.84 9.15 -18.73
CA ARG A 453 -8.18 8.03 -19.62
C ARG A 453 -9.67 7.93 -19.94
N GLN A 454 -10.55 8.31 -19.02
CA GLN A 454 -12.00 8.28 -19.22
C GLN A 454 -12.52 9.47 -20.04
N GLN A 455 -11.82 10.60 -20.02
CA GLN A 455 -12.24 11.83 -20.71
C GLN A 455 -11.51 12.05 -22.06
N THR A 456 -10.46 11.28 -22.35
CA THR A 456 -9.68 11.41 -23.58
C THR A 456 -9.75 10.13 -24.43
N GLY A 457 -9.54 10.29 -25.73
CA GLY A 457 -9.33 9.16 -26.64
C GLY A 457 -7.89 8.66 -26.58
N TYR A 458 -7.60 7.57 -27.30
CA TYR A 458 -6.25 6.99 -27.38
C TYR A 458 -5.29 7.75 -28.30
N TRP A 459 -5.72 8.85 -28.94
CA TRP A 459 -4.89 9.74 -29.75
C TRP A 459 -4.81 11.12 -29.10
N HIS A 460 -3.59 11.64 -28.99
CA HIS A 460 -3.33 12.93 -28.37
C HIS A 460 -2.71 13.92 -29.36
N ARG A 461 -2.89 15.22 -29.09
CA ARG A 461 -2.39 16.32 -29.94
C ARG A 461 -0.86 16.32 -30.08
N SER A 462 -0.14 15.79 -29.10
CA SER A 462 1.32 15.61 -29.12
C SER A 462 1.80 14.56 -30.12
N GLY A 463 0.89 13.76 -30.71
CA GLY A 463 1.20 12.57 -31.50
C GLY A 463 1.27 11.28 -30.67
N GLU A 464 1.16 11.38 -29.34
CA GLU A 464 1.09 10.20 -28.46
C GLU A 464 -0.13 9.32 -28.82
N GLY A 465 0.11 8.01 -28.86
CA GLY A 465 -0.91 7.00 -29.15
C GLY A 465 -1.34 6.87 -30.62
N VAL A 466 -0.91 7.79 -31.50
CA VAL A 466 -1.21 7.75 -32.95
C VAL A 466 -0.56 6.53 -33.59
N GLU A 467 0.75 6.39 -33.40
CA GLU A 467 1.51 5.20 -33.80
C GLU A 467 1.88 4.38 -32.57
N ARG A 468 1.95 3.06 -32.75
CA ARG A 468 2.31 2.12 -31.67
C ARG A 468 3.53 1.32 -32.09
N PHE A 469 4.54 1.32 -31.24
CA PHE A 469 5.77 0.56 -31.45
C PHE A 469 5.88 -0.53 -30.39
N THR A 470 6.31 -1.71 -30.81
CA THR A 470 6.67 -2.79 -29.91
C THR A 470 7.96 -2.47 -29.17
N SER A 471 8.20 -3.11 -28.02
CA SER A 471 9.48 -3.00 -27.31
C SER A 471 10.67 -3.43 -28.19
N ALA A 472 10.46 -4.37 -29.12
CA ALA A 472 11.49 -4.79 -30.07
C ALA A 472 11.85 -3.68 -31.08
N GLU A 473 10.85 -2.97 -31.62
CA GLU A 473 11.08 -1.86 -32.56
C GLU A 473 11.78 -0.68 -31.88
N LEU A 474 11.32 -0.28 -30.68
CA LEU A 474 11.97 0.78 -29.91
C LEU A 474 13.39 0.39 -29.48
N SER A 475 13.57 -0.85 -29.03
CA SER A 475 14.89 -1.39 -28.69
C SER A 475 15.84 -1.35 -29.88
N ALA A 476 15.41 -1.81 -31.06
CA ALA A 476 16.22 -1.79 -32.28
C ALA A 476 16.61 -0.37 -32.70
N ALA A 477 15.70 0.61 -32.57
CA ALA A 477 16.00 2.00 -32.87
C ALA A 477 17.05 2.59 -31.91
N LEU A 478 16.91 2.35 -30.60
CA LEU A 478 17.88 2.78 -29.61
C LEU A 478 19.23 2.04 -29.76
N ASP A 479 19.21 0.78 -30.18
CA ASP A 479 20.42 -0.01 -30.42
C ASP A 479 21.27 0.57 -31.56
N LEU A 480 20.62 1.12 -32.60
CA LEU A 480 21.32 1.86 -33.66
C LEU A 480 22.02 3.11 -33.10
N LEU A 481 21.34 3.86 -32.22
CA LEU A 481 21.90 5.05 -31.59
C LEU A 481 23.01 4.73 -30.59
N SER A 482 22.93 3.58 -29.92
CA SER A 482 23.89 3.13 -28.91
C SER A 482 25.23 2.67 -29.51
N GLY A 483 25.30 2.53 -30.84
CA GLY A 483 26.41 1.87 -31.52
C GLY A 483 26.38 0.35 -31.37
N ARG A 484 25.20 -0.23 -31.14
CA ARG A 484 24.97 -1.66 -30.89
C ARG A 484 25.70 -2.19 -29.66
N SER A 485 25.73 -1.39 -28.60
CA SER A 485 26.54 -1.64 -27.40
C SER A 485 25.67 -1.72 -26.15
N ALA A 486 25.66 -2.91 -25.51
CA ALA A 486 25.03 -3.11 -24.21
C ALA A 486 25.61 -2.17 -23.13
N ALA A 487 26.91 -1.90 -23.17
CA ALA A 487 27.58 -1.00 -22.24
C ALA A 487 27.05 0.45 -22.33
N THR A 488 26.62 0.89 -23.52
CA THR A 488 26.03 2.23 -23.69
C THR A 488 24.66 2.32 -23.00
N PHE A 489 23.81 1.28 -23.12
CA PHE A 489 22.55 1.19 -22.38
C PHE A 489 22.79 1.17 -20.86
N ALA A 490 23.78 0.39 -20.39
CA ALA A 490 24.12 0.31 -18.98
C ALA A 490 24.58 1.67 -18.43
N THR A 491 25.43 2.38 -19.19
CA THR A 491 25.91 3.72 -18.83
C THR A 491 24.76 4.72 -18.72
N ALA A 492 23.85 4.72 -19.69
CA ALA A 492 22.66 5.58 -19.66
C ALA A 492 21.75 5.25 -18.48
N GLY A 493 21.49 3.96 -18.22
CA GLY A 493 20.71 3.50 -17.08
C GLY A 493 21.32 3.92 -15.74
N LEU A 494 22.64 3.77 -15.56
CA LEU A 494 23.35 4.21 -14.36
C LEU A 494 23.26 5.72 -14.15
N GLU A 495 23.40 6.51 -15.21
CA GLU A 495 23.33 7.97 -15.10
C GLU A 495 21.92 8.45 -14.74
N LEU A 496 20.89 7.84 -15.34
CA LEU A 496 19.50 8.09 -14.96
C LEU A 496 19.22 7.69 -13.51
N ALA A 497 19.74 6.54 -13.07
CA ALA A 497 19.62 6.09 -11.69
C ALA A 497 20.27 7.08 -10.70
N ARG A 498 21.47 7.60 -11.00
CA ARG A 498 22.14 8.63 -10.18
C ARG A 498 21.33 9.92 -10.05
N ARG A 499 20.54 10.26 -11.07
CA ARG A 499 19.61 11.41 -11.05
C ARG A 499 18.28 11.12 -10.31
N GLY A 500 18.12 9.90 -9.78
CA GLY A 500 16.89 9.44 -9.12
C GLY A 500 15.80 9.00 -10.10
N GLU A 501 16.09 8.93 -11.40
CA GLU A 501 15.13 8.61 -12.48
C GLU A 501 14.99 7.09 -12.71
N HIS A 502 14.90 6.33 -11.62
CA HIS A 502 14.84 4.87 -11.61
C HIS A 502 13.80 4.24 -12.58
N PRO A 503 12.56 4.76 -12.70
CA PRO A 503 11.60 4.19 -13.66
C PRO A 503 12.07 4.32 -15.11
N LEU A 504 12.67 5.46 -15.47
CA LEU A 504 13.20 5.69 -16.82
C LEU A 504 14.48 4.87 -17.05
N ALA A 505 15.35 4.79 -16.03
CA ALA A 505 16.53 3.93 -16.06
C ALA A 505 16.14 2.46 -16.33
N LEU A 506 15.13 1.94 -15.61
CA LEU A 506 14.65 0.58 -15.78
C LEU A 506 14.11 0.35 -17.20
N HIS A 507 13.32 1.30 -17.71
CA HIS A 507 12.81 1.22 -19.08
C HIS A 507 13.92 1.16 -20.14
N ILE A 508 14.95 2.00 -20.01
CA ILE A 508 16.12 1.99 -20.91
C ILE A 508 16.89 0.67 -20.82
N VAL A 509 17.10 0.15 -19.61
CA VAL A 509 17.81 -1.12 -19.39
C VAL A 509 17.01 -2.31 -19.92
N ASP A 510 15.69 -2.33 -19.74
CA ASP A 510 14.80 -3.36 -20.30
C ASP A 510 14.85 -3.36 -21.83
N LEU A 511 14.80 -2.17 -22.47
CA LEU A 511 14.99 -2.07 -23.92
C LEU A 511 16.39 -2.54 -24.34
N GLY A 512 17.44 -2.24 -23.56
CA GLY A 512 18.78 -2.76 -23.81
C GLY A 512 18.82 -4.29 -23.80
N LEU A 513 18.14 -4.93 -22.84
CA LEU A 513 18.07 -6.39 -22.71
C LEU A 513 17.28 -7.07 -23.84
N VAL A 514 16.34 -6.36 -24.48
CA VAL A 514 15.66 -6.86 -25.69
C VAL A 514 16.65 -7.01 -26.85
N SER A 515 17.60 -6.07 -27.02
CA SER A 515 18.61 -6.14 -28.09
C SER A 515 19.84 -6.98 -27.70
N HIS A 516 20.21 -6.98 -26.42
CA HIS A 516 21.39 -7.67 -25.88
C HIS A 516 20.98 -8.65 -24.77
N PRO A 517 20.26 -9.73 -25.11
CA PRO A 517 19.75 -10.67 -24.13
C PRO A 517 20.90 -11.33 -23.37
N GLY A 518 20.85 -11.25 -22.04
CA GLY A 518 21.84 -11.86 -21.15
C GLY A 518 23.13 -11.08 -20.95
N ALA A 519 23.25 -9.84 -21.46
CA ALA A 519 24.38 -8.97 -21.16
C ALA A 519 24.51 -8.75 -19.63
N PRO A 520 25.60 -9.20 -18.97
CA PRO A 520 25.70 -9.23 -17.51
C PRO A 520 25.54 -7.86 -16.85
N GLU A 521 26.07 -6.80 -17.48
CA GLU A 521 25.99 -5.43 -16.99
C GLU A 521 24.54 -4.91 -16.97
N LEU A 522 23.71 -5.31 -17.93
CA LEU A 522 22.30 -4.94 -18.00
C LEU A 522 21.46 -5.78 -17.05
N VAL A 523 21.72 -7.09 -16.95
CA VAL A 523 21.01 -7.98 -16.03
C VAL A 523 21.23 -7.54 -14.59
N GLY A 524 22.48 -7.28 -14.20
CA GLY A 524 22.82 -6.79 -12.86
C GLY A 524 22.17 -5.44 -12.56
N LEU A 525 22.26 -4.50 -13.49
CA LEU A 525 21.66 -3.16 -13.32
C LEU A 525 20.13 -3.23 -13.24
N ARG A 526 19.48 -4.04 -14.08
CA ARG A 526 18.03 -4.26 -14.03
C ARG A 526 17.61 -4.74 -12.65
N GLN A 527 18.32 -5.71 -12.08
CA GLN A 527 18.01 -6.21 -10.75
C GLN A 527 18.09 -5.09 -9.74
N SER A 528 19.20 -4.36 -9.64
CA SER A 528 19.33 -3.23 -8.70
C SER A 528 18.24 -2.17 -8.87
N LEU A 529 17.89 -1.83 -10.11
CA LEU A 529 16.81 -0.87 -10.39
C LEU A 529 15.44 -1.37 -9.90
N LEU A 530 15.12 -2.65 -10.09
CA LEU A 530 13.89 -3.24 -9.57
C LEU A 530 13.85 -3.18 -8.04
N GLN A 531 14.97 -3.41 -7.35
CA GLN A 531 15.06 -3.28 -5.90
C GLN A 531 14.76 -1.85 -5.44
N SER A 532 15.32 -0.85 -6.12
CA SER A 532 15.01 0.56 -5.87
C SER A 532 13.53 0.86 -6.11
N MET A 533 12.93 0.27 -7.15
CA MET A 533 11.50 0.43 -7.43
C MET A 533 10.62 -0.23 -6.36
N VAL A 534 11.01 -1.40 -5.83
CA VAL A 534 10.32 -2.03 -4.68
C VAL A 534 10.40 -1.10 -3.46
N ALA A 535 11.59 -0.67 -3.05
CA ALA A 535 11.79 0.19 -1.89
C ALA A 535 11.01 1.51 -2.01
N ARG A 536 10.97 2.12 -3.20
CA ARG A 536 10.26 3.37 -3.45
C ARG A 536 8.74 3.24 -3.30
N ASN A 537 8.15 2.13 -3.72
CA ASN A 537 6.69 2.01 -3.78
C ASN A 537 6.05 1.40 -2.53
N GLN A 538 6.86 0.94 -1.56
CA GLN A 538 6.42 0.10 -0.44
C GLN A 538 5.36 0.71 0.50
N LEU A 539 5.25 2.05 0.58
CA LEU A 539 4.29 2.72 1.49
C LEU A 539 3.12 3.39 0.78
N LEU A 540 3.28 3.74 -0.50
CA LEU A 540 2.34 4.61 -1.22
C LEU A 540 1.68 3.93 -2.41
N ASN A 541 2.25 2.85 -2.91
CA ASN A 541 1.71 2.17 -4.07
C ASN A 541 1.94 0.65 -4.00
N PRO A 542 1.08 -0.08 -3.26
CA PRO A 542 1.22 -1.52 -3.08
C PRO A 542 1.14 -2.30 -4.41
N PHE A 543 0.39 -1.83 -5.41
CA PHE A 543 0.34 -2.50 -6.71
C PHE A 543 1.64 -2.35 -7.51
N LYS A 544 2.25 -1.15 -7.53
CA LYS A 544 3.60 -0.97 -8.10
C LYS A 544 4.62 -1.78 -7.31
N PHE A 545 4.56 -1.76 -5.98
CA PHE A 545 5.42 -2.58 -5.12
C PHE A 545 5.37 -4.05 -5.53
N MET A 546 4.17 -4.63 -5.59
CA MET A 546 3.94 -6.03 -5.94
C MET A 546 4.38 -6.33 -7.37
N HIS A 547 4.09 -5.45 -8.33
CA HIS A 547 4.53 -5.59 -9.71
C HIS A 547 6.06 -5.66 -9.82
N TYR A 548 6.78 -4.71 -9.22
CA TYR A 548 8.24 -4.70 -9.26
C TYR A 548 8.86 -5.83 -8.43
N ALA A 549 8.24 -6.22 -7.31
CA ALA A 549 8.64 -7.38 -6.53
C ALA A 549 8.54 -8.66 -7.37
N SER A 550 7.44 -8.84 -8.10
CA SER A 550 7.27 -9.98 -9.00
C SER A 550 8.30 -9.98 -10.14
N LEU A 551 8.55 -8.84 -10.78
CA LEU A 551 9.57 -8.71 -11.82
C LEU A 551 11.00 -8.96 -11.31
N ALA A 552 11.24 -8.72 -10.02
CA ALA A 552 12.51 -8.97 -9.34
C ALA A 552 12.67 -10.41 -8.84
N GLY A 553 11.60 -11.22 -8.89
CA GLY A 553 11.56 -12.56 -8.28
C GLY A 553 11.69 -12.52 -6.75
N LEU A 554 11.13 -11.48 -6.12
CA LEU A 554 11.27 -11.23 -4.69
C LEU A 554 10.29 -12.09 -3.87
N GLU A 555 10.82 -12.90 -2.97
CA GLU A 555 10.06 -13.63 -1.96
C GLU A 555 10.25 -12.96 -0.58
N LEU A 556 9.14 -12.51 0.02
CA LEU A 556 9.10 -11.81 1.31
C LEU A 556 8.35 -12.64 2.32
N GLU A 557 9.05 -13.26 3.26
CA GLU A 557 8.44 -14.01 4.37
C GLU A 557 7.69 -13.11 5.36
N PRO A 558 6.71 -13.62 6.12
CA PRO A 558 6.02 -12.88 7.18
C PRO A 558 6.99 -12.27 8.21
N ALA A 559 6.75 -11.01 8.60
CA ALA A 559 7.54 -10.27 9.58
C ALA A 559 6.93 -10.28 11.00
N ASP A 560 6.47 -11.45 11.47
CA ASP A 560 5.66 -11.62 12.71
C ASP A 560 6.42 -11.74 14.05
#